data_AF-A0A942ML29-F1
#
_entry.id   AF-A0A942ML29-F1
#
_cell.length_a   1.000
_cell.length_b   1.000
_cell.length_c   1.000
_cell.angle_alpha   90.00
_cell.angle_beta   90.00
_cell.angle_gamma   90.00
#
_symmetry.space_group_name_H-M   'P 1'
#
loop_
_entity.id
_entity.type
_entity.pdbx_description
1 polymer ?
#
loop_
_entity_poly.entity_id
_entity_poly.type
_entity_poly.pdbx_seq_one_letter_code
_entity_poly.pdbx_strand_id
1 'polypeptide(L)' 'MPDGSLEVSFLLSGAQEMIPWLMTWGSTIEPLEPQWLRQALAEQLAKALEIYHT' A
#
# COMPACT_ATOMS: atom_id res chain seq x y z
N MET A 1 1.38 17.64 6.40
CA MET A 1 2.74 18.21 6.27
C MET A 1 2.67 19.46 5.36
N PRO A 2 3.73 20.29 5.28
CA PRO A 2 3.71 21.52 4.47
C PRO A 2 3.49 21.30 2.97
N ASP A 3 3.69 20.07 2.50
CA ASP A 3 3.46 19.56 1.15
C ASP A 3 1.99 19.15 0.87
N GLY A 4 1.10 19.24 1.87
CA GLY A 4 -0.29 18.80 1.77
C GLY A 4 -0.52 17.30 2.01
N SER A 5 0.50 16.53 2.38
CA SER A 5 0.33 15.12 2.76
C SER A 5 -0.23 14.99 4.19
N LEU A 6 -0.81 13.82 4.48
CA LEU A 6 -1.36 13.49 5.79
C LEU A 6 -0.88 12.10 6.22
N GLU A 7 -0.39 12.01 7.46
CA GLU A 7 -0.14 10.74 8.10
C GLU A 7 -1.43 10.24 8.76
N VAL A 8 -1.80 8.98 8.48
CA VAL A 8 -3.02 8.37 9.01
C VAL A 8 -2.66 7.04 9.66
N SER A 9 -3.21 6.80 10.85
CA SER A 9 -3.05 5.55 11.59
C SER A 9 -4.38 4.82 11.70
N PHE A 10 -4.35 3.49 11.56
CA PHE A 10 -5.52 2.63 11.64
C PHE A 10 -5.32 1.58 12.74
N LEU A 11 -6.36 1.35 13.54
CA LEU A 11 -6.41 0.24 14.50
C LEU A 11 -7.33 -0.84 13.94
N LEU A 12 -6.79 -2.04 13.76
CA LEU A 12 -7.45 -3.13 13.03
C LEU A 12 -7.26 -4.46 13.74
N SER A 13 -8.22 -5.36 13.58
CA SER A 13 -8.11 -6.76 14.00
C SER A 13 -7.10 -7.54 13.16
N GLY A 14 -6.89 -7.14 11.90
CA GLY A 14 -5.89 -7.72 11.00
C GLY A 14 -5.62 -6.82 9.81
N ALA A 15 -4.34 -6.56 9.52
CA ALA A 15 -3.96 -5.64 8.43
C ALA A 15 -3.85 -6.32 7.05
N GLN A 16 -3.94 -7.66 6.96
CA GLN A 16 -3.92 -8.37 5.68
C GLN A 16 -5.12 -8.03 4.80
N GLU A 17 -6.30 -7.83 5.40
CA GLU A 17 -7.52 -7.45 4.68
C GLU A 17 -7.44 -6.04 4.09
N MET A 18 -6.48 -5.21 4.54
CA MET A 18 -6.26 -3.90 3.94
C MET A 18 -5.57 -3.95 2.60
N ILE A 19 -4.79 -5.00 2.29
CA ILE A 19 -3.94 -5.02 1.10
C ILE A 19 -4.75 -4.73 -0.17
N PRO A 20 -5.90 -5.41 -0.44
CA PRO A 20 -6.71 -5.10 -1.62
C PRO A 20 -7.25 -3.66 -1.62
N TRP A 21 -7.59 -3.11 -0.45
CA TRP A 21 -8.11 -1.75 -0.33
C TRP A 21 -7.02 -0.71 -0.62
N LEU A 22 -5.83 -0.87 -0.05
CA LEU A 22 -4.67 0.00 -0.28
C LEU A 22 -4.23 -0.02 -1.74
N MET A 23 -4.35 -1.17 -2.42
CA MET A 23 -4.08 -1.26 -3.87
C MET A 23 -5.00 -0.35 -4.71
N THR A 24 -6.23 -0.07 -4.25
CA THR A 24 -7.13 0.88 -4.95
C THR A 24 -6.65 2.32 -4.91
N TRP A 25 -5.80 2.66 -3.93
CA TRP A 25 -5.22 3.99 -3.78
C TRP A 25 -3.98 4.19 -4.66
N GLY A 26 -3.36 3.10 -5.11
CA GLY A 26 -2.21 3.13 -6.00
C GLY A 26 -1.04 3.95 -5.44
N SER A 27 -0.48 4.83 -6.25
CA SER A 27 0.70 5.66 -5.92
C SER A 27 0.40 6.86 -5.03
N THR A 28 -0.83 7.03 -4.55
CA THR A 28 -1.22 8.16 -3.68
C THR A 28 -0.88 7.95 -2.21
N ILE A 29 -0.39 6.76 -1.84
CA ILE A 29 -0.05 6.39 -0.48
C ILE A 29 1.32 5.74 -0.36
N GLU A 30 1.90 5.89 0.82
CA GLU A 30 3.10 5.19 1.24
C GLU A 30 2.84 4.57 2.62
N PRO A 31 2.83 3.22 2.75
CA PRO A 31 2.76 2.59 4.07
C PRO A 31 4.05 2.87 4.83
N LEU A 32 3.93 3.49 6.01
CA LEU A 32 5.06 3.73 6.91
C LEU A 32 5.31 2.49 7.77
N GLU A 33 4.26 1.96 8.38
CA GLU A 33 4.29 0.78 9.25
C GLU A 33 3.00 -0.04 9.11
N PRO A 34 3.03 -1.35 9.43
CA PRO A 34 4.21 -2.16 9.71
C PRO A 34 5.02 -2.45 8.44
N GLN A 35 6.33 -2.68 8.57
CA GLN A 35 7.24 -2.81 7.41
C GLN A 35 6.85 -3.91 6.42
N TRP A 36 6.25 -5.01 6.91
CA TRP A 36 5.78 -6.09 6.05
C TRP A 36 4.66 -5.64 5.11
N LEU A 37 3.85 -4.64 5.48
CA LEU A 37 2.75 -4.15 4.65
C LEU A 37 3.27 -3.45 3.39
N ARG A 38 4.36 -2.69 3.54
CA ARG A 38 5.06 -2.07 2.41
C ARG A 38 5.58 -3.12 1.43
N GLN A 39 6.19 -4.19 1.95
CA GLN A 39 6.69 -5.30 1.13
C GLN A 39 5.55 -6.01 0.39
N ALA A 40 4.45 -6.28 1.08
CA ALA A 40 3.28 -6.94 0.50
C ALA A 40 2.68 -6.12 -0.66
N LEU A 41 2.56 -4.79 -0.54
CA LEU A 41 2.09 -3.95 -1.65
C LEU A 41 3.08 -3.91 -2.82
N ALA A 42 4.38 -3.82 -2.54
CA ALA A 42 5.41 -3.83 -3.58
C ALA A 42 5.36 -5.13 -4.41
N GLU A 43 5.18 -6.29 -3.76
CA GLU A 43 5.03 -7.58 -4.43
C GLU A 43 3.77 -7.65 -5.31
N GLN A 44 2.64 -7.09 -4.85
CA GLN A 44 1.40 -7.07 -5.65
C GLN A 44 1.55 -6.17 -6.87
N LEU A 45 2.18 -5.01 -6.73
CA LEU A 45 2.46 -4.10 -7.84
C LEU A 45 3.43 -4.71 -8.85
N ALA A 46 4.47 -5.43 -8.38
CA ALA A 46 5.39 -6.14 -9.26
C ALA A 46 4.68 -7.21 -10.09
N LYS A 47 3.81 -8.03 -9.46
CA LYS A 47 2.97 -9.01 -10.16
C LYS A 47 2.03 -8.36 -11.18
N ALA A 48 1.46 -7.21 -10.84
CA ALA A 48 0.63 -6.47 -11.78
C ALA A 48 1.45 -5.99 -12.99
N LEU A 49 2.67 -5.50 -12.78
CA LEU A 49 3.57 -5.07 -13.84
C LEU A 49 3.95 -6.22 -14.78
N GLU A 50 4.18 -7.43 -14.25
CA GLU A 50 4.46 -8.63 -15.05
C GLU A 50 3.34 -8.94 -16.07
N ILE A 51 2.09 -8.60 -15.77
CA ILE A 51 0.95 -8.81 -16.68
C ILE A 51 0.98 -7.82 -17.84
N TYR A 52 1.44 -6.59 -17.62
CA TYR A 52 1.37 -5.49 -18.59
C TYR A 52 2.69 -5.22 -19.33
N HIS A 53 3.82 -5.77 -18.87
CA HIS A 53 5.06 -5.81 -19.64
C HIS A 53 4.93 -6.83 -20.79
N THR A 54 4.33 -6.41 -21.90
CA THR A 54 4.29 -7.14 -23.18
C THR A 54 5.30 -6.54 -24.17
#